data_AF-A0A6J8DCB5-F1
#
_entry.id   AF-A0A6J8DCB5-F1
#
_cell.length_a   1.000
_cell.length_b   1.000
_cell.length_c   1.000
_cell.angle_alpha   90.00
_cell.angle_beta   90.00
_cell.angle_gamma   90.00
#
_symmetry.space_group_name_H-M   'P 1'
#
loop_
_entity.id
_entity.type
_entity.pdbx_description
1 polymer ?
#
loop_
_entity_poly.entity_id
_entity_poly.type
_entity_poly.pdbx_seq_one_letter_code
_entity_poly.pdbx_strand_id
1 'polypeptide(L)'
;MSQRSSTSPYAAKKRLRPSAQPSKPASVSVSHQSDEVIYQRVQQRDVPPQTGSSSNNVVGQHTSSPSSKFEADLFSSAFSLAYHGFLRIGKIVRSKKWQAHQVIAIENVTLSKRDHVEIAKIVIPFSKTDQCGHGSCIGITETKLKDCPIYWLKSYLMQRPKVKGPLFCHFGGSPVTRYQFSCVLSKVLIHIGITDSVSFRTHSSRIGAALGHFEKGISEEEIKRLGRWKSNAFKGYVR
;
A
#
# COMPACT_ATOMS: atom_id res chain seq x y z
N MET A 1 45.88 -7.10 -78.68
CA MET A 1 45.71 -7.56 -77.28
C MET A 1 45.82 -6.32 -76.41
N SER A 2 44.68 -5.81 -75.93
CA SER A 2 44.48 -4.43 -75.49
C SER A 2 44.31 -4.34 -73.97
N GLN A 3 45.05 -3.42 -73.34
CA GLN A 3 44.87 -3.01 -71.94
C GLN A 3 43.79 -1.91 -71.82
N ARG A 4 42.87 -2.05 -70.85
CA ARG A 4 41.92 -1.03 -70.32
C ARG A 4 41.55 -1.47 -68.89
N SER A 5 41.89 -0.72 -67.83
CA SER A 5 41.21 0.46 -67.25
C SER A 5 39.87 0.18 -66.53
N SER A 6 39.92 0.32 -65.19
CA SER A 6 38.90 0.70 -64.19
C SER A 6 37.43 0.90 -64.58
N THR A 7 36.49 0.39 -63.76
CA THR A 7 35.49 1.18 -62.98
C THR A 7 34.55 0.30 -62.12
N SER A 8 34.06 0.90 -61.02
CA SER A 8 33.15 0.44 -59.95
C SER A 8 31.71 0.13 -60.42
N PRO A 9 30.86 -0.53 -59.61
CA PRO A 9 29.74 0.24 -59.05
C PRO A 9 29.25 -0.18 -57.64
N TYR A 10 29.39 0.74 -56.69
CA TYR A 10 28.44 0.93 -55.58
C TYR A 10 27.19 1.61 -56.15
N ALA A 11 25.99 1.00 -56.08
CA ALA A 11 24.71 1.72 -56.18
C ALA A 11 23.49 0.83 -55.87
N ALA A 12 23.21 0.54 -54.59
CA ALA A 12 21.86 0.15 -54.16
C ALA A 12 21.28 1.26 -53.28
N LYS A 13 20.22 1.87 -53.80
CA LYS A 13 19.57 3.10 -53.33
C LYS A 13 18.97 2.94 -51.94
N LYS A 14 19.35 3.84 -51.02
CA LYS A 14 18.57 4.23 -49.83
C LYS A 14 17.19 4.70 -50.29
N ARG A 15 16.11 4.01 -49.91
CA ARG A 15 14.80 4.63 -49.73
C ARG A 15 14.68 5.04 -48.27
N LEU A 16 14.85 6.33 -48.02
CA LEU A 16 14.54 6.99 -46.76
C LEU A 16 13.03 6.84 -46.48
N ARG A 17 12.66 6.14 -45.39
CA ARG A 17 11.34 6.32 -44.78
C ARG A 17 11.37 7.65 -44.01
N PRO A 18 10.34 8.51 -44.14
CA PRO A 18 10.23 9.72 -43.34
C PRO A 18 10.18 9.38 -41.85
N SER A 19 10.95 10.13 -41.06
CA SER A 19 10.96 10.09 -39.60
C SER A 19 9.58 10.48 -39.07
N ALA A 20 8.81 9.51 -38.57
CA ALA A 20 7.68 9.81 -37.70
C ALA A 20 8.25 10.29 -36.35
N GLN A 21 8.09 11.58 -36.06
CA GLN A 21 8.37 12.10 -34.73
C GLN A 21 7.46 11.38 -33.71
N PRO A 22 7.98 10.97 -32.53
CA PRO A 22 7.12 10.47 -31.49
C PRO A 22 6.21 11.61 -31.03
N SER A 23 4.92 11.47 -31.30
CA SER A 23 3.88 12.31 -30.72
C SER A 23 4.02 12.30 -29.21
N LYS A 24 4.09 13.50 -28.62
CA LYS A 24 4.04 13.71 -27.17
C LYS A 24 2.86 12.90 -26.60
N PRO A 25 3.06 12.02 -25.61
CA PRO A 25 1.91 11.47 -24.89
C PRO A 25 1.21 12.64 -24.19
N ALA A 26 -0.11 12.72 -24.41
CA ALA A 26 -0.98 13.69 -23.79
C ALA A 26 -0.73 13.76 -22.28
N SER A 27 -0.56 14.98 -21.79
CA SER A 27 -0.50 15.30 -20.37
C SER A 27 -1.80 14.86 -19.70
N VAL A 28 -1.79 13.70 -19.04
CA VAL A 28 -2.84 13.31 -18.10
C VAL A 28 -2.54 14.01 -16.77
N SER A 29 -2.93 15.28 -16.70
CA SER A 29 -2.99 16.07 -15.47
C SER A 29 -4.35 15.84 -14.82
N VAL A 30 -4.54 14.70 -14.14
CA VAL A 30 -5.73 14.47 -13.30
C VAL A 30 -5.32 13.69 -12.04
N SER A 31 -5.86 14.17 -10.90
CA SER A 31 -6.01 13.53 -9.58
C SER A 31 -4.78 13.24 -8.70
N HIS A 32 -3.90 14.22 -8.48
CA HIS A 32 -2.93 14.15 -7.34
C HIS A 32 -3.49 14.76 -6.05
N GLN A 33 -4.47 15.66 -6.17
CA GLN A 33 -5.16 16.31 -5.05
C GLN A 33 -6.17 15.40 -4.32
N SER A 34 -6.43 14.20 -4.86
CA SER A 34 -7.31 13.22 -4.23
C SER A 34 -6.63 12.47 -3.09
N ASP A 35 -5.38 12.04 -3.26
CA ASP A 35 -4.70 11.07 -2.39
C ASP A 35 -4.38 11.62 -0.97
N GLU A 36 -4.06 12.92 -0.88
CA GLU A 36 -3.88 13.70 0.35
C GLU A 36 -5.17 13.79 1.17
N VAL A 37 -6.20 14.25 0.49
CA VAL A 37 -7.47 14.58 1.09
C VAL A 37 -8.19 13.30 1.55
N ILE A 38 -7.84 12.17 0.97
CA ILE A 38 -8.32 10.84 1.33
C ILE A 38 -7.90 10.43 2.74
N TYR A 39 -6.61 10.44 3.05
CA TYR A 39 -6.16 10.03 4.39
C TYR A 39 -6.51 11.07 5.45
N GLN A 40 -6.54 12.37 5.10
CA GLN A 40 -6.99 13.44 5.99
C GLN A 40 -8.51 13.38 6.26
N ARG A 41 -9.35 13.04 5.26
CA ARG A 41 -10.80 12.86 5.46
C ARG A 41 -11.15 11.56 6.20
N VAL A 42 -10.35 10.49 6.06
CA VAL A 42 -10.41 9.31 6.95
C VAL A 42 -10.18 9.71 8.42
N GLN A 43 -9.28 10.67 8.70
CA GLN A 43 -9.03 11.13 10.07
C GLN A 43 -10.20 11.91 10.69
N GLN A 44 -11.03 12.55 9.86
CA GLN A 44 -11.97 13.58 10.32
C GLN A 44 -13.44 13.14 10.38
N ARG A 45 -13.81 11.95 9.86
CA ARG A 45 -15.21 11.48 9.89
C ARG A 45 -15.34 10.12 10.57
N ASP A 46 -16.46 9.93 11.26
CA ASP A 46 -16.80 8.65 11.89
C ASP A 46 -16.92 7.57 10.83
N VAL A 47 -16.13 6.50 10.97
CA VAL A 47 -16.21 5.30 10.14
C VAL A 47 -17.23 4.39 10.79
N PRO A 48 -18.44 4.19 10.21
CA PRO A 48 -19.42 3.26 10.75
C PRO A 48 -19.06 1.81 10.37
N PRO A 49 -19.52 0.82 11.16
CA PRO A 49 -19.29 -0.58 10.87
C PRO A 49 -20.01 -1.01 9.58
N GLN A 50 -19.31 -1.78 8.74
CA GLN A 50 -19.80 -2.26 7.44
C GLN A 50 -20.99 -3.20 7.60
N THR A 51 -22.12 -2.89 6.96
CA THR A 51 -23.23 -3.83 6.75
C THR A 51 -22.94 -4.72 5.54
N GLY A 52 -23.01 -6.04 5.76
CA GLY A 52 -22.99 -7.03 4.69
C GLY A 52 -24.30 -7.02 3.91
N SER A 53 -24.22 -7.12 2.59
CA SER A 53 -25.37 -7.15 1.70
C SER A 53 -26.15 -8.45 1.84
N SER A 54 -27.45 -8.37 2.13
CA SER A 54 -28.48 -9.29 1.62
C SER A 54 -29.82 -8.55 1.62
N SER A 55 -30.52 -8.60 0.50
CA SER A 55 -31.83 -8.00 0.28
C SER A 55 -32.84 -8.43 1.35
N ASN A 56 -33.45 -7.45 2.02
CA ASN A 56 -34.90 -7.26 2.17
C ASN A 56 -35.18 -6.25 3.28
N ASN A 57 -36.20 -5.42 3.05
CA ASN A 57 -36.81 -4.52 4.02
C ASN A 57 -36.94 -5.18 5.41
N VAL A 58 -36.48 -4.51 6.46
CA VAL A 58 -37.21 -4.16 7.69
C VAL A 58 -36.27 -3.29 8.53
N VAL A 59 -36.77 -2.12 8.96
CA VAL A 59 -36.14 -1.25 9.95
C VAL A 59 -36.03 -2.02 11.26
N GLY A 60 -34.80 -2.30 11.70
CA GLY A 60 -34.54 -3.04 12.94
C GLY A 60 -33.09 -2.90 13.38
N GLN A 61 -32.92 -2.40 14.61
CA GLN A 61 -31.69 -2.06 15.32
C GLN A 61 -30.44 -2.91 14.97
N HIS A 62 -29.39 -2.25 14.47
CA HIS A 62 -28.10 -2.86 14.16
C HIS A 62 -27.30 -3.15 15.43
N THR A 63 -27.46 -4.34 16.00
CA THR A 63 -26.41 -4.93 16.85
C THR A 63 -25.36 -5.54 15.92
N SER A 64 -24.14 -5.01 15.96
CA SER A 64 -23.04 -5.55 15.13
C SER A 64 -22.65 -6.94 15.66
N SER A 65 -22.78 -7.97 14.81
CA SER A 65 -22.37 -9.34 15.16
C SER A 65 -20.87 -9.36 15.52
N PRO A 66 -20.41 -10.20 16.47
CA PRO A 66 -18.99 -10.31 16.83
C PRO A 66 -18.05 -10.53 15.63
N SER A 67 -18.51 -11.26 14.60
CA SER A 67 -17.75 -11.46 13.36
C SER A 67 -17.59 -10.15 12.56
N SER A 68 -18.56 -9.25 12.60
CA SER A 68 -18.49 -7.96 11.91
C SER A 68 -17.53 -6.99 12.60
N LYS A 69 -17.48 -7.00 13.94
CA LYS A 69 -16.51 -6.22 14.72
C LYS A 69 -15.09 -6.73 14.49
N PHE A 70 -14.89 -8.04 14.50
CA PHE A 70 -13.58 -8.64 14.22
C PHE A 70 -13.03 -8.23 12.86
N GLU A 71 -13.83 -8.34 11.79
CA GLU A 71 -13.42 -7.95 10.44
C GLU A 71 -13.15 -6.44 10.34
N ALA A 72 -13.94 -5.61 11.04
CA ALA A 72 -13.67 -4.17 11.11
C ALA A 72 -12.32 -3.87 11.78
N ASP A 73 -12.02 -4.48 12.93
CA ASP A 73 -10.73 -4.32 13.62
C ASP A 73 -9.56 -4.85 12.77
N LEU A 74 -9.75 -6.00 12.10
CA LEU A 74 -8.78 -6.60 11.18
C LEU A 74 -8.40 -5.64 10.05
N PHE A 75 -9.38 -5.11 9.32
CA PHE A 75 -9.09 -4.23 8.19
C PHE A 75 -8.63 -2.84 8.62
N SER A 76 -9.17 -2.27 9.69
CA SER A 76 -8.69 -1.00 10.27
C SER A 76 -7.23 -1.11 10.69
N SER A 77 -6.86 -2.20 11.36
CA SER A 77 -5.47 -2.48 11.73
C SER A 77 -4.59 -2.63 10.49
N ALA A 78 -5.04 -3.39 9.49
CA ALA A 78 -4.27 -3.61 8.27
C ALA A 78 -4.04 -2.32 7.46
N PHE A 79 -5.06 -1.46 7.34
CA PHE A 79 -4.96 -0.18 6.64
C PHE A 79 -4.06 0.81 7.38
N SER A 80 -4.30 0.98 8.68
CA SER A 80 -3.50 1.87 9.51
C SER A 80 -2.03 1.45 9.51
N LEU A 81 -1.76 0.16 9.71
CA LEU A 81 -0.41 -0.36 9.69
C LEU A 81 0.26 -0.18 8.31
N ALA A 82 -0.50 -0.38 7.22
CA ALA A 82 0.03 -0.18 5.88
C ALA A 82 0.51 1.26 5.65
N TYR A 83 -0.30 2.22 6.11
CA TYR A 83 -0.02 3.64 5.97
C TYR A 83 1.12 4.10 6.88
N HIS A 84 0.97 3.97 8.21
CA HIS A 84 1.96 4.42 9.19
C HIS A 84 3.29 3.69 9.08
N GLY A 85 3.27 2.44 8.64
CA GLY A 85 4.49 1.65 8.42
C GLY A 85 5.16 1.88 7.06
N PHE A 86 4.61 2.70 6.16
CA PHE A 86 5.06 2.85 4.77
C PHE A 86 5.19 1.49 4.04
N LEU A 87 4.30 0.57 4.36
CA LEU A 87 4.42 -0.83 3.95
C LEU A 87 3.87 -1.01 2.53
N ARG A 88 4.52 -1.87 1.76
CA ARG A 88 3.91 -2.39 0.53
C ARG A 88 2.84 -3.38 0.95
N ILE A 89 1.66 -3.32 0.34
CA ILE A 89 0.54 -4.21 0.70
C ILE A 89 0.92 -5.69 0.54
N GLY A 90 1.81 -6.03 -0.40
CA GLY A 90 2.34 -7.40 -0.54
C GLY A 90 3.15 -7.93 0.67
N LYS A 91 3.44 -7.11 1.67
CA LYS A 91 4.03 -7.52 2.97
C LYS A 91 3.00 -7.78 4.05
N ILE A 92 1.75 -7.39 3.81
CA ILE A 92 0.66 -7.44 4.79
C ILE A 92 -0.32 -8.54 4.43
N VAL A 93 -0.53 -8.79 3.13
CA VAL A 93 -1.56 -9.69 2.62
C VAL A 93 -1.01 -10.72 1.65
N ARG A 94 -1.71 -11.86 1.57
CA ARG A 94 -1.38 -12.97 0.67
C ARG A 94 -1.61 -12.57 -0.80
N SER A 95 -0.68 -12.98 -1.66
CA SER A 95 -0.80 -12.88 -3.12
C SER A 95 -0.90 -14.26 -3.78
N LYS A 96 -1.22 -14.34 -5.07
CA LYS A 96 -1.39 -15.63 -5.79
C LYS A 96 -0.11 -16.48 -5.83
N LYS A 97 1.07 -15.86 -5.93
CA LYS A 97 2.39 -16.54 -5.97
C LYS A 97 3.10 -16.51 -4.61
N TRP A 98 2.35 -16.67 -3.53
CA TRP A 98 2.82 -16.43 -2.17
C TRP A 98 3.74 -17.54 -1.65
N GLN A 99 4.78 -17.13 -0.93
CA GLN A 99 5.56 -17.98 -0.04
C GLN A 99 5.45 -17.41 1.38
N ALA A 100 5.37 -18.30 2.37
CA ALA A 100 5.07 -17.91 3.76
C ALA A 100 6.00 -16.84 4.34
N HIS A 101 7.28 -16.89 3.99
CA HIS A 101 8.29 -15.95 4.44
C HIS A 101 8.18 -14.53 3.85
N GLN A 102 7.25 -14.28 2.90
CA GLN A 102 7.18 -12.99 2.21
C GLN A 102 6.27 -11.96 2.88
N VAL A 103 5.39 -12.39 3.78
CA VAL A 103 4.45 -11.54 4.53
C VAL A 103 4.89 -11.46 5.99
N ILE A 104 4.52 -10.36 6.65
CA ILE A 104 4.74 -10.18 8.08
C ILE A 104 3.90 -11.22 8.82
N ALA A 105 4.56 -12.06 9.60
CA ALA A 105 3.93 -13.03 10.47
C ALA A 105 3.68 -12.42 11.86
N ILE A 106 2.82 -13.06 12.65
CA ILE A 106 2.53 -12.61 14.02
C ILE A 106 3.78 -12.53 14.90
N GLU A 107 4.70 -13.49 14.75
CA GLU A 107 5.99 -13.53 15.46
C GLU A 107 6.93 -12.37 15.11
N ASN A 108 6.66 -11.65 14.03
CA ASN A 108 7.45 -10.49 13.63
C ASN A 108 6.97 -9.19 14.29
N VAL A 109 5.94 -9.24 15.13
CA VAL A 109 5.37 -8.08 15.82
C VAL A 109 5.65 -8.16 17.30
N THR A 110 6.21 -7.09 17.85
CA THR A 110 6.42 -6.93 19.29
C THR A 110 5.84 -5.60 19.74
N LEU A 111 4.94 -5.64 20.71
CA LEU A 111 4.42 -4.45 21.38
C LEU A 111 5.25 -4.17 22.62
N SER A 112 5.59 -2.91 22.83
CA SER A 112 6.38 -2.44 23.97
C SER A 112 5.94 -1.03 24.35
N LYS A 113 6.36 -0.57 25.53
CA LYS A 113 6.13 0.79 25.99
C LYS A 113 7.47 1.42 26.36
N ARG A 114 7.76 2.61 25.87
CA ARG A 114 8.96 3.40 26.20
C ARG A 114 8.54 4.82 26.51
N ASP A 115 8.98 5.36 27.64
CA ASP A 115 8.69 6.74 28.07
C ASP A 115 7.20 7.10 28.00
N HIS A 116 6.36 6.18 28.51
CA HIS A 116 4.90 6.26 28.46
C HIS A 116 4.25 6.15 27.08
N VAL A 117 5.03 6.04 26.00
CA VAL A 117 4.56 5.90 24.63
C VAL A 117 4.51 4.43 24.22
N GLU A 118 3.37 3.98 23.69
CA GLU A 118 3.26 2.64 23.12
C GLU A 118 3.92 2.54 21.73
N ILE A 119 4.66 1.45 21.51
CA ILE A 119 5.46 1.22 20.30
C ILE A 119 5.30 -0.22 19.82
N ALA A 120 4.97 -0.36 18.54
CA ALA A 120 5.04 -1.62 17.81
C ALA A 120 6.34 -1.71 17.02
N LYS A 121 7.17 -2.70 17.34
CA LYS A 121 8.32 -3.11 16.53
C LYS A 121 7.89 -4.18 15.54
N ILE A 122 8.14 -3.95 14.26
CA ILE A 122 7.74 -4.89 13.20
C ILE A 122 8.95 -5.24 12.35
N VAL A 123 9.25 -6.53 12.32
CA VAL A 123 10.30 -7.10 11.48
C VAL A 123 9.69 -7.46 10.12
N ILE A 124 10.30 -6.96 9.05
CA ILE A 124 9.90 -7.25 7.67
C ILE A 124 10.86 -8.32 7.14
N PRO A 125 10.42 -9.58 7.00
CA PRO A 125 11.30 -10.74 6.83
C PRO A 125 12.04 -10.82 5.48
N PHE A 126 11.66 -10.02 4.47
CA PHE A 126 12.38 -10.02 3.19
C PHE A 126 12.10 -8.73 2.40
N SER A 127 13.07 -8.21 1.66
CA SER A 127 12.82 -7.26 0.58
C SER A 127 13.57 -7.69 -0.68
N LYS A 128 13.04 -7.39 -1.88
CA LYS A 128 13.74 -7.69 -3.15
C LYS A 128 15.14 -7.07 -3.26
N THR A 129 15.45 -6.09 -2.41
CA THR A 129 16.75 -5.40 -2.33
C THR A 129 17.62 -5.87 -1.17
N ASP A 130 17.19 -6.91 -0.47
CA ASP A 130 17.88 -7.53 0.64
C ASP A 130 18.42 -8.90 0.19
N GLN A 131 19.43 -8.84 -0.68
CA GLN A 131 20.12 -10.03 -1.20
C GLN A 131 20.87 -10.80 -0.09
N CYS A 132 21.00 -10.21 1.10
CA CYS A 132 21.71 -10.78 2.26
C CYS A 132 20.77 -11.21 3.40
N GLY A 133 19.45 -11.04 3.28
CA GLY A 133 18.46 -11.55 4.23
C GLY A 133 18.41 -10.87 5.61
N HIS A 134 18.90 -9.64 5.76
CA HIS A 134 18.90 -8.94 7.05
C HIS A 134 17.50 -8.50 7.52
N GLY A 135 16.52 -8.50 6.62
CA GLY A 135 15.21 -7.91 6.87
C GLY A 135 15.27 -6.40 7.09
N SER A 136 14.14 -5.81 7.43
CA SER A 136 14.08 -4.39 7.86
C SER A 136 13.16 -4.28 9.05
N CYS A 137 13.56 -3.52 10.06
CA CYS A 137 12.74 -3.26 11.23
C CYS A 137 12.10 -1.87 11.11
N ILE A 138 10.81 -1.77 11.43
CA ILE A 138 10.12 -0.49 11.60
C ILE A 138 9.61 -0.36 13.03
N GLY A 139 9.74 0.84 13.60
CA GLY A 139 9.07 1.22 14.83
C GLY A 139 7.88 2.08 14.47
N ILE A 140 6.71 1.72 14.98
CA ILE A 140 5.49 2.50 14.85
C ILE A 140 5.08 2.92 16.25
N THR A 141 4.81 4.20 16.44
CA THR A 141 4.37 4.77 17.71
C THR A 141 2.87 4.98 17.69
N GLU A 142 2.26 5.08 18.86
CA GLU A 142 0.88 5.53 18.94
C GLU A 142 0.73 6.96 18.40
N THR A 143 -0.46 7.24 17.86
CA THR A 143 -0.87 8.58 17.43
C THR A 143 -2.15 8.94 18.17
N LYS A 144 -2.42 10.25 18.30
CA LYS A 144 -3.68 10.76 18.88
C LYS A 144 -4.83 10.82 17.85
N LEU A 145 -4.65 10.22 16.68
CA LEU A 145 -5.60 10.27 15.57
C LEU A 145 -6.52 9.04 15.59
N LYS A 146 -7.67 9.15 14.91
CA LYS A 146 -8.65 8.05 14.79
C LYS A 146 -8.06 6.82 14.11
N ASP A 147 -7.07 7.00 13.25
CA ASP A 147 -6.37 5.91 12.58
C ASP A 147 -5.19 5.34 13.37
N CYS A 148 -5.10 5.57 14.68
CA CYS A 148 -3.94 5.18 15.48
C CYS A 148 -3.53 3.71 15.25
N PRO A 149 -2.32 3.46 14.73
CA PRO A 149 -1.88 2.12 14.36
C PRO A 149 -1.74 1.20 15.56
N ILE A 150 -1.33 1.73 16.71
CA ILE A 150 -1.20 0.95 17.94
C ILE A 150 -2.57 0.53 18.47
N TYR A 151 -3.54 1.47 18.49
CA TYR A 151 -4.89 1.18 18.94
C TYR A 151 -5.53 0.05 18.12
N TRP A 152 -5.55 0.19 16.79
CA TRP A 152 -6.17 -0.80 15.92
C TRP A 152 -5.43 -2.13 15.93
N LEU A 153 -4.09 -2.10 15.99
CA LEU A 153 -3.28 -3.31 16.13
C LEU A 153 -3.59 -4.07 17.43
N LYS A 154 -3.69 -3.38 18.57
CA LYS A 154 -4.07 -4.01 19.84
C LYS A 154 -5.50 -4.55 19.81
N SER A 155 -6.45 -3.77 19.29
CA SER A 155 -7.86 -4.19 19.15
C SER A 155 -8.00 -5.49 18.37
N TYR A 156 -7.31 -5.57 17.23
CA TYR A 156 -7.26 -6.78 16.41
C TYR A 156 -6.54 -7.93 17.11
N LEU A 157 -5.35 -7.70 17.68
CA LEU A 157 -4.55 -8.76 18.31
C LEU A 157 -5.24 -9.40 19.52
N MET A 158 -6.07 -8.67 20.26
CA MET A 158 -6.88 -9.23 21.35
C MET A 158 -7.89 -10.28 20.85
N GLN A 159 -8.35 -10.17 19.61
CA GLN A 159 -9.35 -11.07 19.02
C GLN A 159 -8.76 -12.05 18.01
N ARG A 160 -7.51 -11.83 17.57
CA ARG A 160 -6.83 -12.66 16.57
C ARG A 160 -6.76 -14.11 17.07
N PRO A 161 -7.15 -15.10 16.24
CA PRO A 161 -6.97 -16.51 16.58
C PRO A 161 -5.51 -16.82 16.91
N LYS A 162 -5.28 -17.68 17.92
CA LYS A 162 -3.93 -18.08 18.39
C LYS A 162 -3.27 -19.12 17.45
N VAL A 163 -3.26 -18.82 16.16
CA VAL A 163 -2.64 -19.64 15.10
C VAL A 163 -1.37 -18.99 14.58
N LYS A 164 -0.39 -19.82 14.21
CA LYS A 164 0.83 -19.37 13.52
C LYS A 164 0.52 -18.85 12.12
N GLY A 165 1.44 -18.06 11.57
CA GLY A 165 1.35 -17.59 10.19
C GLY A 165 1.17 -16.06 10.06
N PRO A 166 0.54 -15.58 8.98
CA PRO A 166 0.44 -14.16 8.66
C PRO A 166 -0.18 -13.35 9.80
N LEU A 167 0.31 -12.12 10.00
CA LEU A 167 -0.21 -11.21 11.01
C LEU A 167 -1.72 -11.00 10.84
N PHE A 168 -2.16 -10.72 9.62
CA PHE A 168 -3.56 -10.49 9.28
C PHE A 168 -4.21 -11.75 8.71
N CYS A 169 -5.15 -12.30 9.48
CA CYS A 169 -5.94 -13.47 9.13
C CYS A 169 -7.39 -13.28 9.60
N HIS A 170 -8.31 -13.91 8.88
CA HIS A 170 -9.71 -14.00 9.29
C HIS A 170 -9.85 -14.84 10.57
N PHE A 171 -11.05 -14.84 11.16
CA PHE A 171 -11.32 -15.58 12.40
C PHE A 171 -11.04 -17.10 12.28
N GLY A 172 -11.18 -17.67 11.08
CA GLY A 172 -10.79 -19.06 10.79
C GLY A 172 -9.28 -19.29 10.59
N GLY A 173 -8.44 -18.28 10.78
CA GLY A 173 -6.98 -18.36 10.58
C GLY A 173 -6.53 -18.24 9.12
N SER A 174 -7.47 -18.13 8.17
CA SER A 174 -7.13 -17.96 6.76
C SER A 174 -6.54 -16.57 6.50
N PRO A 175 -5.47 -16.44 5.72
CA PRO A 175 -4.79 -15.16 5.53
C PRO A 175 -5.59 -14.22 4.62
N VAL A 176 -5.58 -12.93 4.95
CA VAL A 176 -6.20 -11.89 4.13
C VAL A 176 -5.54 -11.87 2.75
N THR A 177 -6.35 -11.85 1.69
CA THR A 177 -5.87 -11.77 0.32
C THR A 177 -5.76 -10.32 -0.15
N ARG A 178 -4.89 -10.08 -1.15
CA ARG A 178 -4.80 -8.79 -1.83
C ARG A 178 -6.13 -8.31 -2.38
N TYR A 179 -6.94 -9.22 -2.93
CA TYR A 179 -8.25 -8.88 -3.48
C TYR A 179 -9.19 -8.36 -2.39
N GLN A 180 -9.31 -9.09 -1.28
CA GLN A 180 -10.15 -8.67 -0.14
C GLN A 180 -9.71 -7.31 0.41
N PHE A 181 -8.41 -7.13 0.63
CA PHE A 181 -7.86 -5.85 1.10
C PHE A 181 -8.22 -4.70 0.16
N SER A 182 -8.01 -4.86 -1.15
CA SER A 182 -8.35 -3.84 -2.14
C SER A 182 -9.85 -3.57 -2.20
N CYS A 183 -10.70 -4.60 -2.19
CA CYS A 183 -12.15 -4.42 -2.21
C CYS A 183 -12.67 -3.69 -0.97
N VAL A 184 -12.21 -4.04 0.22
CA VAL A 184 -12.62 -3.38 1.46
C VAL A 184 -12.10 -1.94 1.48
N LEU A 185 -10.85 -1.71 1.06
CA LEU A 185 -10.30 -0.36 0.95
C LEU A 185 -11.14 0.50 -0.01
N SER A 186 -11.45 0.00 -1.21
CA SER A 186 -12.30 0.72 -2.17
C SER A 186 -13.68 1.05 -1.58
N LYS A 187 -14.31 0.12 -0.86
CA LYS A 187 -15.60 0.40 -0.19
C LYS A 187 -15.49 1.50 0.86
N VAL A 188 -14.45 1.45 1.69
CA VAL A 188 -14.19 2.49 2.71
C VAL A 188 -13.97 3.84 2.03
N LEU A 189 -13.17 3.90 0.97
CA LEU A 189 -12.91 5.12 0.21
C LEU A 189 -14.19 5.70 -0.41
N ILE A 190 -15.01 4.88 -1.06
CA ILE A 190 -16.29 5.33 -1.61
C ILE A 190 -17.20 5.88 -0.50
N HIS A 191 -17.25 5.21 0.64
CA HIS A 191 -18.07 5.62 1.78
C HIS A 191 -17.68 7.00 2.33
N ILE A 192 -16.37 7.32 2.34
CA ILE A 192 -15.88 8.64 2.75
C ILE A 192 -15.91 9.69 1.62
N GLY A 193 -16.57 9.38 0.49
CA GLY A 193 -16.80 10.31 -0.62
C GLY A 193 -15.68 10.33 -1.66
N ILE A 194 -14.88 9.28 -1.76
CA ILE A 194 -13.79 9.15 -2.73
C ILE A 194 -14.14 8.11 -3.79
N THR A 195 -14.45 8.62 -4.97
CA THR A 195 -14.99 7.83 -6.09
C THR A 195 -13.91 7.35 -7.06
N ASP A 196 -12.76 8.04 -7.15
CA ASP A 196 -11.61 7.61 -7.95
C ASP A 196 -10.72 6.59 -7.21
N SER A 197 -11.30 5.43 -6.88
CA SER A 197 -10.61 4.37 -6.12
C SER A 197 -9.57 3.58 -6.95
N VAL A 198 -9.50 3.82 -8.26
CA VAL A 198 -8.65 3.08 -9.21
C VAL A 198 -7.16 3.41 -9.02
N SER A 199 -6.84 4.57 -8.45
CA SER A 199 -5.47 4.97 -8.09
C SER A 199 -4.93 4.22 -6.86
N PHE A 200 -5.80 3.64 -6.01
CA PHE A 200 -5.45 2.93 -4.78
C PHE A 200 -4.99 1.49 -5.00
N ARG A 201 -4.11 1.31 -5.99
CA ARG A 201 -3.43 0.03 -6.24
C ARG A 201 -2.40 -0.23 -5.15
N THR A 202 -2.03 -1.49 -4.96
CA THR A 202 -1.14 -2.00 -3.87
C THR A 202 0.18 -1.27 -3.52
N HIS A 203 0.61 -0.29 -4.32
CA HIS A 203 1.73 0.61 -4.03
C HIS A 203 1.29 1.90 -3.30
N SER A 204 0.00 2.22 -3.33
CA SER A 204 -0.61 3.48 -2.89
C SER A 204 -0.48 3.71 -1.39
N SER A 205 -0.48 2.69 -0.53
CA SER A 205 -0.32 2.95 0.91
C SER A 205 1.05 3.54 1.23
N ARG A 206 2.13 2.97 0.66
CA ARG A 206 3.49 3.49 0.83
C ARG A 206 3.68 4.84 0.13
N ILE A 207 3.07 5.03 -1.03
CA ILE A 207 3.14 6.29 -1.78
C ILE A 207 2.33 7.39 -1.07
N GLY A 208 1.09 7.13 -0.72
CA GLY A 208 0.19 8.04 -0.01
C GLY A 208 0.71 8.40 1.39
N ALA A 209 1.40 7.48 2.07
CA ALA A 209 2.11 7.83 3.30
C ALA A 209 3.24 8.83 3.04
N ALA A 210 4.01 8.66 1.97
CA ALA A 210 5.08 9.60 1.61
C ALA A 210 4.54 10.97 1.20
N LEU A 211 3.49 11.00 0.38
CA LEU A 211 2.83 12.24 -0.02
C LEU A 211 2.26 12.98 1.19
N GLY A 212 1.50 12.29 2.05
CA GLY A 212 0.93 12.89 3.25
C GLY A 212 1.97 13.34 4.28
N HIS A 213 3.19 12.81 4.27
CA HIS A 213 4.29 13.34 5.08
C HIS A 213 4.97 14.54 4.43
N PHE A 214 5.12 14.54 3.10
CA PHE A 214 5.66 15.68 2.36
C PHE A 214 4.80 16.94 2.55
N GLU A 215 3.47 16.79 2.46
CA GLU A 215 2.50 17.88 2.68
C GLU A 215 2.52 18.41 4.12
N LYS A 216 2.89 17.56 5.08
CA LYS A 216 3.12 17.96 6.48
C LYS A 216 4.48 18.62 6.70
N GLY A 217 5.26 18.85 5.64
CA GLY A 217 6.58 19.49 5.70
C GLY A 217 7.68 18.58 6.26
N ILE A 218 7.47 17.26 6.31
CA ILE A 218 8.51 16.32 6.72
C ILE A 218 9.60 16.28 5.63
N SER A 219 10.87 16.26 6.04
CA SER A 219 11.99 16.30 5.09
C SER A 219 12.00 15.10 4.14
N GLU A 220 12.51 15.31 2.93
CA GLU A 220 12.64 14.25 1.94
C GLU A 220 13.53 13.10 2.43
N GLU A 221 14.59 13.42 3.18
CA GLU A 221 15.52 12.46 3.78
C GLU A 221 14.77 11.54 4.73
N GLU A 222 13.89 12.10 5.55
CA GLU A 222 13.09 11.35 6.52
C GLU A 222 12.03 10.50 5.81
N ILE A 223 11.35 11.03 4.79
CA ILE A 223 10.40 10.28 3.98
C ILE A 223 11.09 9.10 3.27
N LYS A 224 12.30 9.31 2.74
CA LYS A 224 13.11 8.23 2.15
C LYS A 224 13.48 7.18 3.18
N ARG A 225 13.88 7.60 4.39
CA ARG A 225 14.22 6.70 5.50
C ARG A 225 13.01 5.87 5.94
N LEU A 226 11.87 6.51 6.23
CA LEU A 226 10.61 5.87 6.62
C LEU A 226 10.09 4.94 5.55
N GLY A 227 10.16 5.36 4.28
CA GLY A 227 9.78 4.53 3.17
C GLY A 227 10.75 3.41 2.87
N ARG A 228 12.02 3.49 3.29
CA ARG A 228 13.11 2.60 2.84
C ARG A 228 13.32 2.72 1.33
N TRP A 229 13.49 3.94 0.82
CA TRP A 229 13.90 4.20 -0.55
C TRP A 229 15.41 4.44 -0.61
N LYS A 230 16.12 3.67 -1.45
CA LYS A 230 17.55 3.87 -1.71
C LYS A 230 17.84 5.01 -2.68
N SER A 231 16.86 5.40 -3.49
CA SER A 231 16.97 6.45 -4.51
C SER A 231 15.85 7.48 -4.38
N ASN A 232 15.91 8.54 -5.17
CA ASN A 232 14.86 9.58 -5.25
C ASN A 232 13.60 9.09 -5.99
N ALA A 233 13.36 7.78 -6.08
CA ALA A 233 12.18 7.21 -6.72
C ALA A 233 10.86 7.74 -6.12
N PHE A 234 10.86 8.16 -4.84
CA PHE A 234 9.68 8.76 -4.23
C PHE A 234 9.30 10.12 -4.87
N LYS A 235 10.27 10.90 -5.39
CA LYS A 235 10.02 12.18 -6.07
C LYS A 235 9.19 12.04 -7.33
N GLY A 236 9.17 10.86 -7.96
CA GLY A 236 8.27 10.60 -9.08
C GLY A 236 6.78 10.67 -8.70
N TYR A 237 6.47 10.61 -7.41
CA TYR A 237 5.12 10.63 -6.86
C TYR A 237 4.78 11.92 -6.09
N VAL A 238 5.78 12.75 -5.82
CA VAL A 238 5.63 14.04 -5.14
C VAL A 238 5.89 15.11 -6.19
N ARG A 239 4.83 15.74 -6.69
CA ARG A 239 4.89 16.77 -7.74
C ARG A 239 4.23 18.04 -7.27
#